data_AF-A0A554VE64-F1
#
_entry.id   AF-A0A554VE64-F1
#
_cell.length_a   1.000
_cell.length_b   1.000
_cell.length_c   1.000
_cell.angle_alpha   90.00
_cell.angle_beta   90.00
_cell.angle_gamma   90.00
#
_symmetry.space_group_name_H-M   'P 1'
#
loop_
_entity.id
_entity.type
_entity.pdbx_description
1 polymer ?
#
loop_
_entity_poly.entity_id
_entity_poly.type
_entity_poly.pdbx_seq_one_letter_code
_entity_poly.pdbx_strand_id
1 'polypeptide(L)'
;MEKQEIIRYSANQVRQSPELFAEFLRLYEIEFGVKPNCAGCAFSSTFSKWKKSFNKIIQMKKHDNTFKLNPKYTQLYVPGNGEVITSNSEDSLVIEFLTQEDGKYFESRKLTFFEELPEGLTEEGEILEIESSEEFSIRINALIDSYYEENSARIQELTLDDLETFEISDLDTGEFGDLITVYNDNKILLESEFVAVKSNLKSQEENRLEEAAAREAEAAKQQEEERIAAAKQLEIEEEERKAEEERLAEESKKSEDQTKEVKAVEEPSTELKVVKPKKSTKNTNVKKK
;
A
#
# COMPACT_ATOMS: atom_id res chain seq x y z
N MET A 1 -18.09 4.29 28.40
CA MET A 1 -17.57 2.93 28.67
C MET A 1 -18.55 2.23 29.60
N GLU A 2 -18.87 0.97 29.33
CA GLU A 2 -19.66 0.14 30.23
C GLU A 2 -18.79 -0.48 31.33
N LYS A 3 -19.44 -0.93 32.40
CA LYS A 3 -18.78 -1.62 33.53
C LYS A 3 -17.96 -2.83 33.08
N GLN A 4 -18.43 -3.56 32.06
CA GLN A 4 -17.78 -4.76 31.54
C GLN A 4 -16.45 -4.43 30.84
N GLU A 5 -16.41 -3.32 30.09
CA GLU A 5 -15.22 -2.84 29.39
C GLU A 5 -14.11 -2.43 30.37
N ILE A 6 -14.47 -1.72 31.45
CA ILE A 6 -13.50 -1.30 32.49
C ILE A 6 -12.88 -2.50 33.23
N ILE A 7 -13.63 -3.60 33.41
CA ILE A 7 -13.17 -4.79 34.14
C ILE A 7 -12.14 -5.60 33.34
N ARG A 8 -12.10 -5.44 32.00
CA ARG A 8 -11.10 -6.09 31.14
C ARG A 8 -9.67 -5.63 31.46
N TYR A 9 -9.51 -4.39 31.92
CA TYR A 9 -8.21 -3.86 32.35
C TYR A 9 -7.78 -4.39 33.73
N SER A 10 -6.47 -4.42 33.98
CA SER A 10 -5.93 -4.72 35.31
C SER A 10 -6.22 -3.56 36.28
N ALA A 11 -6.31 -3.87 37.58
CA ALA A 11 -6.54 -2.85 38.61
C ALA A 11 -5.46 -1.76 38.62
N ASN A 12 -4.23 -2.09 38.21
CA ASN A 12 -3.13 -1.13 38.11
C ASN A 12 -3.30 -0.21 36.88
N GLN A 13 -3.65 -0.76 35.71
CA GLN A 13 -3.92 0.02 34.50
C GLN A 13 -5.05 1.04 34.71
N VAL A 14 -6.15 0.61 35.33
CA VAL A 14 -7.28 1.52 35.62
C VAL A 14 -6.90 2.61 36.62
N ARG A 15 -6.01 2.31 37.59
CA ARG A 15 -5.55 3.30 38.58
C ARG A 15 -4.56 4.30 38.01
N GLN A 16 -3.70 3.87 37.07
CA GLN A 16 -2.64 4.71 36.50
C GLN A 16 -3.13 5.57 35.34
N SER A 17 -4.18 5.15 34.63
CA SER A 17 -4.82 5.94 33.58
C SER A 17 -5.86 6.90 34.17
N PRO A 18 -5.69 8.23 34.05
CA PRO A 18 -6.66 9.21 34.55
C PRO A 18 -8.05 9.05 33.91
N GLU A 19 -8.10 8.66 32.63
CA GLU A 19 -9.34 8.48 31.87
C GLU A 19 -10.12 7.27 32.37
N LEU A 20 -9.46 6.12 32.50
CA LEU A 20 -10.08 4.89 33.02
C LEU A 20 -10.52 5.07 34.47
N PHE A 21 -9.75 5.80 35.27
CA PHE A 21 -10.09 6.06 36.66
C PHE A 21 -11.28 7.03 36.80
N ALA A 22 -11.36 8.06 35.96
CA ALA A 22 -12.51 8.96 35.91
C ALA A 22 -13.79 8.22 35.52
N GLU A 23 -13.69 7.32 34.55
CA GLU A 23 -14.81 6.51 34.10
C GLU A 23 -15.25 5.49 35.17
N PHE A 24 -14.30 4.92 35.93
CA PHE A 24 -14.64 4.13 37.13
C PHE A 24 -15.44 4.95 38.15
N LEU A 25 -15.06 6.20 38.42
CA LEU A 25 -15.77 7.07 39.36
C LEU A 25 -17.18 7.42 38.85
N ARG A 26 -17.34 7.66 37.55
CA ARG A 26 -18.64 7.88 36.92
C ARG A 26 -19.56 6.67 37.11
N LEU A 27 -19.06 5.46 36.82
CA LEU A 27 -19.81 4.22 37.00
C LEU A 27 -20.14 3.94 38.48
N TYR A 28 -19.21 4.26 39.38
CA TYR A 28 -19.45 4.18 40.82
C TYR A 28 -20.59 5.10 41.25
N GLU A 29 -20.60 6.35 40.81
CA GLU A 29 -21.64 7.33 41.13
C GLU A 29 -23.01 6.90 40.58
N ILE A 30 -23.05 6.27 39.40
CA ILE A 30 -24.29 5.70 38.84
C ILE A 30 -24.79 4.51 39.66
N GLU A 31 -23.91 3.59 40.08
CA GLU A 31 -24.30 2.37 40.81
C GLU A 31 -24.72 2.67 42.26
N PHE A 32 -24.06 3.61 42.93
CA PHE A 32 -24.29 3.91 44.34
C PHE A 32 -25.04 5.22 44.61
N GLY A 33 -25.27 6.05 43.58
CA GLY A 33 -25.94 7.34 43.67
C GLY A 33 -25.15 8.42 44.42
N VAL A 34 -23.88 8.16 44.75
CA VAL A 34 -23.01 9.07 45.51
C VAL A 34 -21.57 8.98 45.06
N LYS A 35 -20.85 10.11 45.13
CA LYS A 35 -19.39 10.13 44.93
C LYS A 35 -18.67 9.49 46.13
N PRO A 36 -17.61 8.70 45.90
CA PRO A 36 -16.88 8.08 47.00
C PRO A 36 -16.10 9.11 47.82
N ASN A 37 -16.18 9.03 49.14
CA ASN A 37 -15.40 9.89 50.05
C ASN A 37 -13.88 9.72 49.88
N CYS A 38 -13.44 8.51 49.50
CA CYS A 38 -12.06 8.21 49.14
C CYS A 38 -12.06 7.38 47.86
N ALA A 39 -11.71 8.01 46.73
CA ALA A 39 -11.68 7.38 45.41
C ALA A 39 -10.80 6.11 45.39
N GLY A 40 -9.59 6.16 45.96
CA GLY A 40 -8.67 5.01 46.00
C GLY A 40 -9.16 3.84 46.87
N CYS A 41 -9.83 4.14 47.99
CA CYS A 41 -10.38 3.15 48.90
C CYS A 41 -11.60 2.45 48.29
N ALA A 42 -12.50 3.24 47.70
CA ALA A 42 -13.66 2.75 46.98
C ALA A 42 -13.24 1.91 45.77
N PHE A 43 -12.23 2.36 45.02
CA PHE A 43 -11.69 1.61 43.89
C PHE A 43 -11.25 0.19 44.28
N SER A 44 -10.37 0.06 45.28
CA SER A 44 -9.78 -1.24 45.63
C SER A 44 -10.83 -2.28 46.01
N SER A 45 -11.86 -1.86 46.76
CA SER A 45 -12.92 -2.75 47.24
C SER A 45 -13.99 -3.02 46.18
N THR A 46 -14.46 -1.99 45.48
CA THR A 46 -15.54 -2.10 44.49
C THR A 46 -15.06 -2.75 43.20
N PHE A 47 -13.91 -2.34 42.67
CA PHE A 47 -13.36 -2.92 41.44
C PHE A 47 -13.07 -4.42 41.59
N SER A 48 -12.54 -4.83 42.74
CA SER A 48 -12.34 -6.25 43.06
C SER A 48 -13.66 -7.04 43.11
N LYS A 49 -14.73 -6.44 43.63
CA LYS A 49 -16.07 -7.08 43.64
C LYS A 49 -16.62 -7.22 42.23
N TRP A 50 -16.52 -6.15 41.43
CA TRP A 50 -16.94 -6.15 40.03
C TRP A 50 -16.23 -7.22 39.22
N LYS A 51 -14.90 -7.32 39.35
CA LYS A 51 -14.09 -8.33 38.67
C LYS A 51 -14.46 -9.76 39.10
N LYS A 52 -14.67 -9.98 40.40
CA LYS A 52 -15.14 -11.29 40.91
C LYS A 52 -16.52 -11.66 40.39
N SER A 53 -17.46 -10.72 40.33
CA SER A 53 -18.80 -10.99 39.78
C SER A 53 -18.75 -11.31 38.29
N PHE A 54 -17.89 -10.62 37.54
CA PHE A 54 -17.72 -10.85 36.11
C PHE A 54 -17.12 -12.24 35.85
N ASN A 55 -16.06 -12.62 36.56
CA ASN A 55 -15.44 -13.95 36.42
C ASN A 55 -16.39 -15.08 36.82
N LYS A 56 -17.27 -14.85 37.81
CA LYS A 56 -18.28 -15.85 38.20
C LYS A 56 -19.33 -16.08 37.11
N ILE A 57 -19.68 -15.04 36.35
CA ILE A 57 -20.62 -15.15 35.22
C ILE A 57 -19.97 -15.94 34.08
N ILE A 58 -18.67 -15.72 33.82
CA ILE A 58 -17.90 -16.47 32.83
C ILE A 58 -17.82 -17.95 33.22
N GLN A 59 -17.46 -18.25 34.47
CA GLN A 59 -17.32 -19.62 34.98
C GLN A 59 -18.62 -20.45 35.04
N MET A 60 -19.80 -19.82 34.87
CA MET A 60 -21.10 -20.52 34.89
C MET A 60 -21.61 -20.91 33.51
N LYS A 61 -20.93 -20.54 32.43
CA LYS A 61 -21.14 -21.22 31.15
C LYS A 61 -20.47 -22.59 31.30
N LYS A 62 -21.27 -23.65 31.30
CA LYS A 62 -20.73 -24.99 30.99
C LYS A 62 -20.22 -24.88 29.57
N HIS A 63 -18.93 -24.75 29.44
CA HIS A 63 -18.30 -24.89 28.14
C HIS A 63 -18.39 -26.37 27.81
N ASP A 64 -18.89 -26.68 26.62
CA ASP A 64 -18.81 -28.02 26.08
C ASP A 64 -17.34 -28.28 25.80
N ASN A 65 -16.64 -28.78 26.81
CA ASN A 65 -15.25 -29.14 26.71
C ASN A 65 -15.15 -30.60 26.28
N THR A 66 -14.20 -30.85 25.41
CA THR A 66 -14.09 -32.14 24.70
C THR A 66 -12.84 -32.91 25.11
N PHE A 67 -11.90 -32.25 25.79
CA PHE A 67 -10.71 -32.90 26.34
C PHE A 67 -11.00 -33.69 27.62
N LYS A 68 -10.14 -34.68 27.91
CA LYS A 68 -10.09 -35.38 29.20
C LYS A 68 -8.68 -35.32 29.78
N LEU A 69 -8.58 -34.91 31.04
CA LEU A 69 -7.32 -34.97 31.79
C LEU A 69 -6.97 -36.41 32.14
N ASN A 70 -5.67 -36.71 32.14
CA ASN A 70 -5.17 -37.98 32.64
C ASN A 70 -5.60 -38.13 34.13
N PRO A 71 -6.16 -39.29 34.56
CA PRO A 71 -6.71 -39.49 35.90
C PRO A 71 -5.74 -39.20 37.06
N LYS A 72 -4.42 -39.19 36.79
CA LYS A 72 -3.39 -38.81 37.77
C LYS A 72 -3.44 -37.32 38.14
N TYR A 73 -4.07 -36.49 37.33
CA TYR A 73 -4.14 -35.04 37.50
C TYR A 73 -5.60 -34.59 37.57
N THR A 74 -5.97 -33.98 38.70
CA THR A 74 -7.30 -33.37 38.88
C THR A 74 -7.33 -31.89 38.45
N GLN A 75 -6.16 -31.26 38.44
CA GLN A 75 -5.96 -29.86 38.06
C GLN A 75 -4.54 -29.65 37.54
N LEU A 76 -4.37 -28.73 36.58
CA LEU A 76 -3.07 -28.33 36.04
C LEU A 76 -2.93 -26.82 36.14
N TYR A 77 -1.78 -26.34 36.61
CA TYR A 77 -1.47 -24.92 36.62
C TYR A 77 -0.85 -24.53 35.28
N VAL A 78 -1.39 -23.47 34.67
CA VAL A 78 -0.86 -22.90 33.43
C VAL A 78 0.24 -21.90 33.77
N PRO A 79 1.50 -22.16 33.40
CA PRO A 79 2.59 -21.21 33.60
C PRO A 79 2.32 -19.90 32.86
N GLY A 80 2.61 -18.75 33.46
CA GLY A 80 2.48 -17.43 32.82
C GLY A 80 1.21 -16.67 33.23
N ASN A 81 0.03 -17.23 32.96
CA ASN A 81 -1.25 -16.57 33.26
C ASN A 81 -1.81 -16.91 34.67
N GLY A 82 -1.31 -17.99 35.30
CA GLY A 82 -1.73 -18.42 36.63
C GLY A 82 -3.10 -19.08 36.67
N GLU A 83 -3.66 -19.42 35.51
CA GLU A 83 -4.93 -20.12 35.40
C GLU A 83 -4.79 -21.61 35.72
N VAL A 84 -5.93 -22.26 35.96
CA VAL A 84 -5.98 -23.68 36.36
C VAL A 84 -6.91 -24.43 35.42
N ILE A 85 -6.35 -25.42 34.71
CA ILE A 85 -7.11 -26.35 33.88
C ILE A 85 -7.70 -27.43 34.78
N THR A 86 -9.00 -27.62 34.68
CA THR A 86 -9.79 -28.65 35.37
C THR A 86 -10.67 -29.36 34.35
N SER A 87 -11.39 -30.40 34.76
CA SER A 87 -12.34 -31.11 33.89
C SER A 87 -13.52 -30.25 33.39
N ASN A 88 -13.65 -29.01 33.84
CA ASN A 88 -14.69 -28.06 33.41
C ASN A 88 -14.11 -26.83 32.71
N SER A 89 -12.80 -26.80 32.46
CA SER A 89 -12.16 -25.69 31.76
C SER A 89 -12.49 -25.71 30.27
N GLU A 90 -12.32 -24.57 29.60
CA GLU A 90 -12.50 -24.46 28.15
C GLU A 90 -11.38 -25.16 27.38
N ASP A 91 -11.72 -25.66 26.19
CA ASP A 91 -10.75 -26.23 25.24
C ASP A 91 -9.69 -25.21 24.81
N SER A 92 -10.04 -23.92 24.72
CA SER A 92 -9.15 -22.80 24.40
C SER A 92 -7.95 -22.72 25.37
N LEU A 93 -8.22 -22.85 26.68
CA LEU A 93 -7.19 -22.81 27.71
C LEU A 93 -6.26 -24.03 27.64
N VAL A 94 -6.79 -25.19 27.23
CA VAL A 94 -5.99 -26.39 26.99
C VAL A 94 -5.09 -26.21 25.77
N ILE A 95 -5.60 -25.63 24.69
CA ILE A 95 -4.81 -25.32 23.50
C ILE A 95 -3.67 -24.37 23.87
N GLU A 96 -3.96 -23.26 24.58
CA GLU A 96 -2.95 -22.32 25.04
C GLU A 96 -1.87 -23.02 25.87
N PHE A 97 -2.26 -23.87 26.82
CA PHE A 97 -1.31 -24.64 27.63
C PHE A 97 -0.46 -25.61 26.81
N LEU A 98 -1.02 -26.24 25.78
CA LEU A 98 -0.28 -27.16 24.92
C LEU A 98 0.70 -26.42 24.00
N THR A 99 0.35 -25.24 23.51
CA THR A 99 1.14 -24.46 22.54
C THR A 99 2.14 -23.47 23.15
N GLN A 100 2.22 -23.35 24.48
CA GLN A 100 3.21 -22.46 25.12
C GLN A 100 4.65 -22.79 24.69
N GLU A 101 5.50 -21.76 24.73
CA GLU A 101 6.90 -21.83 24.32
C GLU A 101 7.03 -22.37 22.88
N ASP A 102 6.21 -21.82 21.98
CA ASP A 102 6.16 -22.17 20.56
C ASP A 102 5.96 -23.68 20.30
N GLY A 103 5.18 -24.34 21.16
CA GLY A 103 4.89 -25.77 21.05
C GLY A 103 6.08 -26.69 21.37
N LYS A 104 7.21 -26.17 21.87
CA LYS A 104 8.42 -26.95 22.19
C LYS A 104 8.16 -28.18 23.08
N TYR A 105 7.15 -28.09 23.94
CA TYR A 105 6.77 -29.15 24.87
C TYR A 105 5.42 -29.79 24.57
N PHE A 106 4.84 -29.55 23.39
CA PHE A 106 3.50 -29.96 23.03
C PHE A 106 3.28 -31.47 23.24
N GLU A 107 4.08 -32.33 22.60
CA GLU A 107 3.94 -33.78 22.69
C GLU A 107 4.16 -34.32 24.11
N SER A 108 5.12 -33.75 24.84
CA SER A 108 5.36 -34.12 26.23
C SER A 108 4.18 -33.77 27.12
N ARG A 109 3.60 -32.57 26.95
CA ARG A 109 2.44 -32.11 27.73
C ARG A 109 1.19 -32.91 27.39
N LYS A 110 0.92 -33.15 26.10
CA LYS A 110 -0.15 -34.02 25.60
C LYS A 110 -0.10 -35.39 26.27
N LEU A 111 1.00 -36.12 26.13
CA LEU A 111 1.16 -37.48 26.66
C LEU A 111 1.15 -37.55 28.19
N THR A 112 1.65 -36.50 28.86
CA THR A 112 1.74 -36.49 30.32
C THR A 112 0.39 -36.17 30.97
N PHE A 113 -0.33 -35.19 30.44
CA PHE A 113 -1.43 -34.55 31.15
C PHE A 113 -2.83 -34.84 30.60
N PHE A 114 -2.95 -35.31 29.36
CA PHE A 114 -4.25 -35.50 28.70
C PHE A 114 -4.45 -36.96 28.26
N GLU A 115 -5.68 -37.45 28.42
CA GLU A 115 -6.16 -38.74 27.91
C GLU A 115 -6.86 -38.56 26.57
N GLU A 116 -7.69 -37.51 26.46
CA GLU A 116 -8.31 -37.07 25.21
C GLU A 116 -7.98 -35.59 24.98
N LEU A 117 -7.66 -35.24 23.73
CA LEU A 117 -7.45 -33.86 23.32
C LEU A 117 -8.77 -33.18 22.96
N PRO A 118 -8.80 -31.83 22.95
CA PRO A 118 -9.93 -31.08 22.40
C PRO A 118 -10.32 -31.52 20.97
N GLU A 119 -11.60 -31.48 20.62
CA GLU A 119 -12.18 -31.97 19.35
C GLU A 119 -11.80 -31.11 18.13
N GLY A 120 -11.11 -29.97 18.34
CA GLY A 120 -10.46 -29.18 17.29
C GLY A 120 -8.96 -29.47 17.11
N LEU A 121 -8.42 -30.43 17.86
CA LEU A 121 -7.03 -30.86 17.88
C LEU A 121 -6.93 -32.30 17.33
N THR A 122 -7.53 -32.55 16.15
CA THR A 122 -7.63 -33.91 15.57
C THR A 122 -6.29 -34.47 15.10
N GLU A 123 -6.19 -35.80 15.10
CA GLU A 123 -5.00 -36.66 14.93
C GLU A 123 -4.23 -36.50 13.61
N GLU A 124 -4.79 -35.78 12.63
CA GLU A 124 -4.02 -35.06 11.63
C GLU A 124 -3.53 -33.75 12.24
N GLY A 125 -2.69 -33.91 13.26
CA GLY A 125 -1.82 -32.86 13.73
C GLY A 125 -0.81 -32.56 12.63
N GLU A 126 -1.28 -32.00 11.52
CA GLU A 126 -0.66 -30.80 11.04
C GLU A 126 -0.64 -29.83 12.23
N ILE A 127 0.37 -29.99 13.10
CA ILE A 127 1.36 -28.91 13.17
C ILE A 127 1.50 -28.55 11.70
N LEU A 128 0.96 -27.41 11.26
CA LEU A 128 1.53 -26.78 10.08
C LEU A 128 3.02 -26.91 10.36
N GLU A 129 3.68 -27.93 9.78
CA GLU A 129 5.08 -27.91 9.44
C GLU A 129 5.15 -26.52 8.90
N ILE A 130 5.75 -25.62 9.68
CA ILE A 130 5.82 -24.20 9.37
C ILE A 130 6.09 -24.20 7.88
N GLU A 131 5.04 -23.94 7.10
CA GLU A 131 4.98 -24.21 5.67
C GLU A 131 6.13 -23.37 5.20
N SER A 132 7.26 -24.01 4.86
CA SER A 132 8.62 -23.47 5.11
C SER A 132 8.58 -21.99 4.84
N SER A 133 8.75 -21.09 5.83
CA SER A 133 8.57 -19.62 5.77
C SER A 133 8.02 -19.02 4.47
N GLU A 134 8.66 -19.26 3.34
CA GLU A 134 8.13 -19.28 1.96
C GLU A 134 6.67 -19.69 1.74
N GLU A 135 6.16 -20.86 2.12
CA GLU A 135 4.78 -21.29 1.75
C GLU A 135 3.71 -20.51 2.54
N PHE A 136 3.95 -20.27 3.83
CA PHE A 136 3.15 -19.34 4.62
C PHE A 136 3.23 -17.91 4.06
N SER A 137 4.42 -17.46 3.65
CA SER A 137 4.60 -16.16 2.98
C SER A 137 3.86 -16.11 1.65
N ILE A 138 3.86 -17.20 0.86
CA ILE A 138 3.13 -17.29 -0.41
C ILE A 138 1.63 -17.18 -0.16
N ARG A 139 1.11 -17.82 0.90
CA ARG A 139 -0.32 -17.80 1.22
C ARG A 139 -0.78 -16.46 1.82
N ILE A 140 0.04 -15.86 2.68
CA ILE A 140 -0.17 -14.50 3.18
C ILE A 140 -0.09 -13.50 2.02
N ASN A 141 0.92 -13.62 1.15
CA ASN A 141 1.04 -12.77 -0.05
C ASN A 141 -0.13 -12.97 -1.00
N ALA A 142 -0.64 -14.18 -1.19
CA ALA A 142 -1.83 -14.42 -2.01
C ALA A 142 -3.11 -13.80 -1.41
N LEU A 143 -3.26 -13.81 -0.08
CA LEU A 143 -4.37 -13.12 0.61
C LEU A 143 -4.21 -11.60 0.53
N ILE A 144 -3.00 -11.09 0.67
CA ILE A 144 -2.65 -9.69 0.51
C ILE A 144 -2.92 -9.24 -0.93
N ASP A 145 -2.48 -10.01 -1.93
CA ASP A 145 -2.72 -9.75 -3.35
C ASP A 145 -4.20 -9.79 -3.69
N SER A 146 -4.96 -10.77 -3.15
CA SER A 146 -6.41 -10.81 -3.30
C SER A 146 -7.09 -9.59 -2.68
N TYR A 147 -6.64 -9.15 -1.49
CA TYR A 147 -7.15 -7.95 -0.85
C TYR A 147 -6.80 -6.69 -1.64
N TYR A 148 -5.58 -6.61 -2.18
CA TYR A 148 -5.15 -5.52 -3.04
C TYR A 148 -5.86 -5.54 -4.38
N GLU A 149 -6.18 -6.68 -4.98
CA GLU A 149 -6.96 -6.75 -6.22
C GLU A 149 -8.40 -6.28 -5.98
N GLU A 150 -9.01 -6.71 -4.88
CA GLU A 150 -10.39 -6.35 -4.53
C GLU A 150 -10.53 -4.88 -4.10
N ASN A 151 -9.47 -4.33 -3.48
CA ASN A 151 -9.43 -2.94 -3.04
C ASN A 151 -8.61 -2.02 -3.94
N SER A 152 -7.98 -2.53 -5.01
CA SER A 152 -7.11 -1.78 -5.95
C SER A 152 -7.88 -0.65 -6.62
N ALA A 153 -9.12 -0.91 -7.01
CA ALA A 153 -10.01 0.11 -7.55
C ALA A 153 -10.32 1.22 -6.53
N ARG A 154 -10.45 0.87 -5.24
CA ARG A 154 -10.63 1.85 -4.15
C ARG A 154 -9.33 2.62 -3.86
N ILE A 155 -8.18 1.95 -3.94
CA ILE A 155 -6.87 2.55 -3.66
C ILE A 155 -6.42 3.47 -4.79
N GLN A 156 -6.76 3.14 -6.05
CA GLN A 156 -6.46 4.00 -7.22
C GLN A 156 -7.28 5.29 -7.27
N GLU A 157 -8.38 5.36 -6.51
CA GLU A 157 -9.17 6.58 -6.34
C GLU A 157 -8.70 7.43 -5.15
N LEU A 158 -7.82 6.91 -4.29
CA LEU A 158 -7.25 7.68 -3.17
C LEU A 158 -6.15 8.61 -3.68
N THR A 159 -6.32 9.90 -3.41
CA THR A 159 -5.29 10.92 -3.64
C THR A 159 -4.26 10.92 -2.51
N LEU A 160 -3.09 11.52 -2.73
CA LEU A 160 -2.05 11.65 -1.69
C LEU A 160 -2.58 12.36 -0.42
N ASP A 161 -3.54 13.28 -0.60
CA ASP A 161 -4.23 14.00 0.47
C ASP A 161 -5.17 13.07 1.28
N ASP A 162 -5.73 12.02 0.66
CA ASP A 162 -6.57 11.01 1.32
C ASP A 162 -5.74 10.02 2.15
N LEU A 163 -4.48 9.78 1.77
CA LEU A 163 -3.54 8.93 2.51
C LEU A 163 -2.87 9.66 3.69
N GLU A 164 -2.69 10.98 3.62
CA GLU A 164 -2.22 11.79 4.75
C GLU A 164 -3.27 11.99 5.84
N THR A 165 -4.55 11.80 5.51
CA THR A 165 -5.69 11.93 6.44
C THR A 165 -6.22 10.59 6.96
N PHE A 166 -5.68 9.46 6.48
CA PHE A 166 -6.08 8.12 6.91
C PHE A 166 -5.53 7.81 8.32
N GLU A 167 -6.24 8.25 9.36
CA GLU A 167 -5.97 7.84 10.73
C GLU A 167 -6.53 6.43 10.96
N ILE A 168 -5.66 5.52 11.44
CA ILE A 168 -5.99 4.11 11.77
C ILE A 168 -7.16 4.00 12.79
N SER A 169 -7.57 5.11 13.40
CA SER A 169 -8.74 5.23 14.28
C SER A 169 -10.09 4.95 13.61
N ASP A 170 -10.17 4.95 12.28
CA ASP A 170 -11.44 4.77 11.54
C ASP A 170 -11.84 3.29 11.33
N LEU A 171 -11.02 2.34 11.78
CA LEU A 171 -11.39 0.93 11.85
C LEU A 171 -12.26 0.67 13.10
N ASP A 172 -13.57 0.67 12.89
CA ASP A 172 -14.60 0.46 13.91
C ASP A 172 -14.41 -0.90 14.65
N THR A 173 -14.16 -0.83 15.96
CA THR A 173 -13.66 -1.95 16.81
C THR A 173 -14.77 -2.70 17.55
N GLY A 174 -15.80 -3.14 16.82
CA GLY A 174 -16.98 -3.76 17.42
C GLY A 174 -16.81 -5.19 17.97
N GLU A 175 -15.93 -6.03 17.41
CA GLU A 175 -15.95 -7.48 17.70
C GLU A 175 -14.58 -8.20 17.77
N PHE A 176 -13.45 -7.48 17.85
CA PHE A 176 -12.12 -8.10 17.69
C PHE A 176 -11.16 -7.93 18.88
N GLY A 177 -11.66 -8.08 20.11
CA GLY A 177 -10.86 -7.93 21.33
C GLY A 177 -9.64 -8.86 21.43
N ASP A 178 -9.76 -10.09 20.95
CA ASP A 178 -8.66 -11.08 20.98
C ASP A 178 -7.75 -10.99 19.75
N LEU A 179 -8.27 -10.45 18.64
CA LEU A 179 -7.45 -10.09 17.49
C LEU A 179 -6.53 -8.93 17.83
N ILE A 180 -6.94 -7.97 18.65
CA ILE A 180 -6.16 -6.76 18.98
C ILE A 180 -4.81 -7.07 19.64
N THR A 181 -4.67 -8.18 20.37
CA THR A 181 -3.39 -8.54 21.01
C THR A 181 -2.42 -9.16 20.00
N VAL A 182 -2.91 -10.09 19.18
CA VAL A 182 -2.18 -10.61 18.01
C VAL A 182 -1.89 -9.50 16.99
N TYR A 183 -2.81 -8.55 16.86
CA TYR A 183 -2.72 -7.38 16.00
C TYR A 183 -1.77 -6.34 16.57
N ASN A 184 -1.54 -6.24 17.89
CA ASN A 184 -0.56 -5.29 18.44
C ASN A 184 0.87 -5.82 18.30
N ASP A 185 1.09 -7.12 18.49
CA ASP A 185 2.39 -7.76 18.24
C ASP A 185 2.68 -7.83 16.73
N ASN A 186 1.66 -8.13 15.91
CA ASN A 186 1.75 -8.00 14.46
C ASN A 186 1.72 -6.55 13.98
N LYS A 187 1.24 -5.57 14.73
CA LYS A 187 1.27 -4.14 14.35
C LYS A 187 2.68 -3.62 14.39
N ILE A 188 3.51 -4.07 15.32
CA ILE A 188 4.93 -3.70 15.31
C ILE A 188 5.64 -4.33 14.10
N LEU A 189 5.33 -5.59 13.77
CA LEU A 189 5.84 -6.27 12.58
C LEU A 189 5.34 -5.60 11.29
N LEU A 190 4.04 -5.37 11.17
CA LEU A 190 3.38 -4.69 10.05
C LEU A 190 3.82 -3.24 9.95
N GLU A 191 4.04 -2.50 11.04
CA GLU A 191 4.61 -1.15 10.99
C GLU A 191 6.05 -1.19 10.50
N SER A 192 6.85 -2.18 10.91
CA SER A 192 8.23 -2.33 10.43
C SER A 192 8.30 -2.75 8.96
N GLU A 193 7.43 -3.65 8.52
CA GLU A 193 7.27 -4.07 7.13
C GLU A 193 6.67 -2.95 6.28
N PHE A 194 5.71 -2.19 6.81
CA PHE A 194 5.11 -1.04 6.13
C PHE A 194 6.13 0.09 5.98
N VAL A 195 6.98 0.33 6.98
CA VAL A 195 8.13 1.25 6.86
C VAL A 195 9.13 0.75 5.82
N ALA A 196 9.41 -0.56 5.77
CA ALA A 196 10.29 -1.15 4.77
C ALA A 196 9.70 -1.06 3.35
N VAL A 197 8.41 -1.35 3.19
CA VAL A 197 7.67 -1.21 1.93
C VAL A 197 7.60 0.24 1.49
N LYS A 198 7.33 1.18 2.41
CA LYS A 198 7.34 2.62 2.13
C LYS A 198 8.73 3.09 1.70
N SER A 199 9.79 2.60 2.34
CA SER A 199 11.17 2.88 1.94
C SER A 199 11.50 2.30 0.56
N ASN A 200 11.05 1.08 0.27
CA ASN A 200 11.27 0.43 -1.02
C ASN A 200 10.49 1.12 -2.15
N LEU A 201 9.24 1.51 -1.90
CA LEU A 201 8.42 2.28 -2.84
C LEU A 201 9.05 3.64 -3.13
N LYS A 202 9.54 4.34 -2.09
CA LYS A 202 10.25 5.60 -2.28
C LYS A 202 11.52 5.42 -3.11
N SER A 203 12.31 4.38 -2.85
CA SER A 203 13.50 4.04 -3.63
C SER A 203 13.14 3.68 -5.09
N GLN A 204 12.06 2.94 -5.32
CA GLN A 204 11.57 2.65 -6.67
C GLN A 204 11.10 3.91 -7.40
N GLU A 205 10.43 4.83 -6.71
CA GLU A 205 9.98 6.09 -7.29
C GLU A 205 11.17 7.00 -7.65
N GLU A 206 12.17 7.07 -6.77
CA GLU A 206 13.45 7.76 -7.04
C GLU A 206 14.15 7.15 -8.26
N ASN A 207 14.24 5.83 -8.36
CA ASN A 207 14.81 5.15 -9.53
C ASN A 207 14.00 5.42 -10.81
N ARG A 208 12.66 5.42 -10.74
CA ARG A 208 11.79 5.72 -11.89
C ARG A 208 11.95 7.17 -12.35
N LEU A 209 12.10 8.11 -11.43
CA LEU A 209 12.38 9.51 -11.73
C LEU A 209 13.76 9.68 -12.36
N GLU A 210 14.78 8.96 -11.87
CA GLU A 210 16.12 8.96 -12.45
C GLU A 210 16.13 8.36 -13.87
N GLU A 211 15.45 7.24 -14.10
CA GLU A 211 15.27 6.64 -15.42
C GLU A 211 14.46 7.53 -16.39
N ALA A 212 13.46 8.24 -15.89
CA ALA A 212 12.69 9.19 -16.68
C ALA A 212 13.56 10.39 -17.09
N ALA A 213 14.32 10.95 -16.16
CA ALA A 213 15.27 12.03 -16.43
C ALA A 213 16.37 11.59 -17.41
N ALA A 214 16.87 10.36 -17.29
CA ALA A 214 17.85 9.80 -18.23
C ALA A 214 17.27 9.67 -19.65
N ARG A 215 16.02 9.19 -19.77
CA ARG A 215 15.32 9.10 -21.07
C ARG A 215 15.04 10.47 -21.68
N GLU A 216 14.66 11.45 -20.88
CA GLU A 216 14.46 12.82 -21.36
C GLU A 216 15.78 13.45 -21.84
N ALA A 217 16.88 13.23 -21.10
CA ALA A 217 18.20 13.68 -21.49
C ALA A 217 18.68 13.01 -22.80
N GLU A 218 18.42 11.72 -22.97
CA GLU A 218 18.74 10.99 -24.21
C GLU A 218 17.90 11.50 -25.40
N ALA A 219 16.59 11.70 -25.20
CA ALA A 219 15.71 12.26 -26.22
C ALA A 219 16.14 13.68 -26.63
N ALA A 220 16.53 14.53 -25.67
CA ALA A 220 17.05 15.87 -25.94
C ALA A 220 18.36 15.82 -26.74
N LYS A 221 19.24 14.86 -26.44
CA LYS A 221 20.47 14.65 -27.20
C LYS A 221 20.19 14.20 -28.64
N GLN A 222 19.25 13.27 -28.84
CA GLN A 222 18.85 12.82 -30.18
C GLN A 222 18.23 13.97 -30.99
N GLN A 223 17.37 14.79 -30.39
CA GLN A 223 16.81 15.98 -31.05
C GLN A 223 17.88 16.98 -31.47
N GLU A 224 18.92 17.19 -30.66
CA GLU A 224 20.02 18.08 -31.03
C GLU A 224 20.88 17.49 -32.17
N GLU A 225 21.13 16.18 -32.15
CA GLU A 225 21.82 15.49 -33.25
C GLU A 225 21.04 15.59 -34.57
N GLU A 226 19.71 15.43 -34.52
CA GLU A 226 18.82 15.63 -35.68
C GLU A 226 18.84 17.08 -36.18
N ARG A 227 18.85 18.07 -35.29
CA ARG A 227 18.97 19.49 -35.66
C ARG A 227 20.29 19.80 -36.34
N ILE A 228 21.39 19.25 -35.85
CA ILE A 228 22.72 19.41 -36.45
C ILE A 228 22.76 18.75 -37.83
N ALA A 229 22.17 17.55 -37.98
CA ALA A 229 22.08 16.86 -39.26
C ALA A 229 21.25 17.66 -40.28
N ALA A 230 20.09 18.19 -39.88
CA ALA A 230 19.24 19.02 -40.72
C ALA A 230 19.95 20.33 -41.14
N ALA A 231 20.70 20.97 -40.23
CA ALA A 231 21.47 22.17 -40.56
C ALA A 231 22.55 21.90 -41.61
N LYS A 232 23.28 20.76 -41.50
CA LYS A 232 24.27 20.35 -42.49
C LYS A 232 23.64 20.06 -43.86
N GLN A 233 22.46 19.45 -43.88
CA GLN A 233 21.75 19.18 -45.13
C GLN A 233 21.33 20.47 -45.83
N LEU A 234 20.86 21.47 -45.09
CA LEU A 234 20.55 22.80 -45.65
C LEU A 234 21.80 23.52 -46.19
N GLU A 235 22.96 23.35 -45.55
CA GLU A 235 24.23 23.91 -46.03
C GLU A 235 24.63 23.28 -47.38
N ILE A 236 24.50 21.96 -47.51
CA ILE A 236 24.74 21.23 -48.77
C ILE A 236 23.78 21.71 -49.87
N GLU A 237 22.48 21.81 -49.57
CA GLU A 237 21.47 22.30 -50.53
C GLU A 237 21.76 23.75 -50.98
N GLU A 238 22.25 24.60 -50.07
CA GLU A 238 22.65 25.97 -50.41
C GLU A 238 23.89 26.01 -51.32
N GLU A 239 24.89 25.16 -51.07
CA GLU A 239 26.06 25.01 -51.93
C GLU A 239 25.69 24.49 -53.31
N GLU A 240 24.83 23.47 -53.40
CA GLU A 240 24.33 22.94 -54.67
C GLU A 240 23.56 24.00 -55.46
N ARG A 241 22.70 24.79 -54.80
CA ARG A 241 21.98 25.89 -55.44
C ARG A 241 22.92 26.97 -55.97
N LYS A 242 23.96 27.34 -55.20
CA LYS A 242 24.99 28.31 -55.66
C LYS A 242 25.75 27.78 -56.88
N ALA A 243 26.10 26.50 -56.89
CA ALA A 243 26.77 25.88 -58.03
C ALA A 243 25.87 25.82 -59.28
N GLU A 244 24.57 25.57 -59.10
CA GLU A 244 23.60 25.61 -60.20
C GLU A 244 23.41 27.03 -60.74
N GLU A 245 23.29 28.04 -59.88
CA GLU A 245 23.23 29.45 -60.27
C GLU A 245 24.48 29.87 -61.06
N GLU A 246 25.67 29.44 -60.63
CA GLU A 246 26.93 29.70 -61.34
C GLU A 246 26.97 29.03 -62.72
N ARG A 247 26.52 27.77 -62.82
CA ARG A 247 26.40 27.06 -64.11
C ARG A 247 25.44 27.75 -65.07
N LEU A 248 24.26 28.18 -64.59
CA LEU A 248 23.29 28.92 -65.40
C LEU A 248 23.84 30.28 -65.85
N ALA A 249 24.61 30.96 -65.00
CA ALA A 249 25.27 32.21 -65.36
C ALA A 249 26.35 32.01 -66.44
N GLU A 250 27.12 30.91 -66.39
CA GLU A 250 28.08 30.56 -67.45
C GLU A 250 27.38 30.20 -68.78
N GLU A 251 26.29 29.43 -68.74
CA GLU A 251 25.50 29.09 -69.93
C GLU A 251 24.89 30.34 -70.56
N SER A 252 24.38 31.27 -69.75
CA SER A 252 23.85 32.56 -70.22
C SER A 252 24.94 33.38 -70.93
N LYS A 253 26.15 33.48 -70.37
CA LYS A 253 27.28 34.17 -71.03
C LYS A 253 27.66 33.55 -72.38
N LYS A 254 27.69 32.21 -72.47
CA LYS A 254 27.96 31.51 -73.74
C LYS A 254 26.88 31.78 -74.80
N SER A 255 25.62 31.88 -74.39
CA SER A 255 24.51 32.20 -75.30
C SER A 255 24.51 33.66 -75.80
N GLU A 256 24.97 34.60 -74.97
CA GLU A 256 25.15 36.01 -75.38
C GLU A 256 26.27 36.17 -76.41
N ASP A 257 27.36 35.42 -76.28
CA ASP A 257 28.45 35.46 -77.27
C ASP A 257 28.03 34.85 -78.62
N GLN A 258 27.22 33.78 -78.62
CA GLN A 258 26.64 33.23 -79.84
C GLN A 258 25.63 34.17 -80.52
N THR A 259 24.86 34.94 -79.74
CA THR A 259 23.89 35.91 -80.31
C THR A 259 24.55 37.19 -80.84
N LYS A 260 25.74 37.56 -80.37
CA LYS A 260 26.56 38.62 -80.98
C LYS A 260 27.15 38.21 -82.33
N GLU A 261 27.39 36.92 -82.55
CA GLU A 261 27.91 36.39 -83.82
C GLU A 261 26.83 36.32 -84.91
N VAL A 262 25.55 36.12 -84.52
CA VAL A 262 24.43 36.05 -85.48
C VAL A 262 23.85 37.44 -85.84
N LYS A 263 24.04 38.48 -85.02
CA LYS A 263 23.55 39.85 -85.30
C LYS A 263 24.39 40.66 -86.32
N ALA A 264 25.40 40.06 -86.95
CA ALA A 264 26.13 40.68 -88.06
C ALA A 264 25.47 40.47 -89.44
N VAL A 265 24.34 39.76 -89.51
CA VAL A 265 23.62 39.48 -90.77
C VAL A 265 22.12 39.69 -90.52
N GLU A 266 21.48 40.51 -91.37
CA GLU A 266 20.03 40.75 -91.52
C GLU A 266 19.35 41.88 -90.70
N GLU A 267 19.33 43.08 -91.30
CA GLU A 267 18.07 43.83 -91.57
C GLU A 267 17.24 43.05 -92.62
N PRO A 268 15.88 43.09 -92.68
CA PRO A 268 15.09 44.33 -92.70
C PRO A 268 13.67 44.32 -92.04
N SER A 269 13.15 45.55 -91.90
CA SER A 269 11.75 46.02 -92.01
C SER A 269 10.60 44.99 -92.07
N THR A 270 9.61 45.11 -91.18
CA THR A 270 8.23 45.47 -91.55
C THR A 270 7.32 45.70 -90.33
N GLU A 271 6.47 46.71 -90.45
CA GLU A 271 5.34 47.06 -89.59
C GLU A 271 4.34 45.91 -89.44
N LEU A 272 3.69 45.76 -88.27
CA LEU A 272 2.26 45.45 -88.19
C LEU A 272 1.67 45.59 -86.77
N LYS A 273 0.36 45.81 -86.78
CA LYS A 273 -0.52 46.44 -85.78
C LYS A 273 -0.92 45.56 -84.58
N VAL A 274 -1.02 46.24 -83.43
CA VAL A 274 -2.14 46.28 -82.46
C VAL A 274 -3.05 45.05 -82.36
N VAL A 275 -3.04 44.36 -81.20
CA VAL A 275 -4.25 43.89 -80.48
C VAL A 275 -3.96 43.80 -78.96
N LYS A 276 -4.74 44.52 -78.14
CA LYS A 276 -4.83 44.36 -76.68
C LYS A 276 -5.57 43.06 -76.33
N PRO A 277 -5.29 42.41 -75.19
CA PRO A 277 -6.39 42.26 -74.23
C PRO A 277 -6.05 42.45 -72.74
N LYS A 278 -7.01 43.11 -72.09
CA LYS A 278 -7.63 42.87 -70.77
C LYS A 278 -6.83 42.35 -69.57
N LYS A 279 -6.77 43.26 -68.59
CA LYS A 279 -6.80 43.02 -67.14
C LYS A 279 -7.63 41.80 -66.73
N SER A 280 -7.05 40.92 -65.92
CA SER A 280 -7.77 40.05 -64.98
C SER A 280 -7.14 40.22 -63.60
N THR A 281 -7.98 40.60 -62.65
CA THR A 281 -7.70 40.72 -61.21
C THR A 281 -8.52 39.62 -60.55
N LYS A 282 -7.92 38.75 -59.72
CA LYS A 282 -8.36 38.45 -58.33
C LYS A 282 -7.83 37.13 -57.75
N ASN A 283 -7.54 37.26 -56.46
CA ASN A 283 -7.73 36.31 -55.35
C ASN A 283 -6.70 35.20 -55.13
N THR A 284 -5.70 35.59 -54.35
CA THR A 284 -5.22 34.87 -53.17
C THR A 284 -6.36 34.41 -52.26
N ASN A 285 -6.46 33.12 -52.01
CA ASN A 285 -7.06 32.58 -50.79
C ASN A 285 -6.49 31.17 -50.55
N VAL A 286 -5.47 31.05 -49.69
CA VAL A 286 -5.07 29.75 -49.14
C VAL A 286 -4.90 29.90 -47.63
N LYS A 287 -5.82 29.22 -46.94
CA LYS A 287 -5.88 28.98 -45.51
C LYS A 287 -4.57 28.38 -45.01
N LYS A 288 -4.04 28.95 -43.93
CA LYS A 288 -3.23 28.22 -42.95
C LYS A 288 -4.12 27.23 -42.19
N LYS A 289 -3.61 26.02 -42.01
CA LYS A 289 -3.79 25.22 -40.79
C LYS A 289 -2.41 24.73 -40.41
#